data_AF-A0A2T2W1A5-F1
#
_entry.id   AF-A0A2T2W1A5-F1
#
_cell.length_a   1.000
_cell.length_b   1.000
_cell.length_c   1.000
_cell.angle_alpha   90.00
_cell.angle_beta   90.00
_cell.angle_gamma   90.00
#
_symmetry.space_group_name_H-M   'P 1'
#
loop_
_entity.id
_entity.type
_entity.pdbx_description
1 polymer ?
#
loop_
_entity_poly.entity_id
_entity_poly.type
_entity_poly.pdbx_seq_one_letter_code
_entity_poly.pdbx_strand_id
1 'polypeptide(L)' 'MIQEIFLESDWEEVEQAQAACDERASQLRAEGHTCTCTTLYRITDGRRVFLLEAQHPDALEPETKPSRRKPPSRRPTQRS' A
#
# COMPACT_ATOMS: atom_id res chain seq x y z
N MET A 1 -5.98 -2.87 0.70
CA MET A 1 -4.85 -2.14 1.30
C MET A 1 -5.28 -0.69 1.47
N ILE A 2 -5.07 -0.12 2.65
CA ILE A 2 -5.37 1.28 2.98
C ILE A 2 -4.03 2.02 3.07
N GLN A 3 -3.97 3.22 2.50
CA GLN A 3 -2.80 4.09 2.58
C GLN A 3 -3.26 5.53 2.83
N GLU A 4 -2.76 6.12 3.91
CA GLU A 4 -3.11 7.47 4.35
C GLU A 4 -1.85 8.27 4.66
N ILE A 5 -1.90 9.58 4.43
CA ILE A 5 -0.75 10.49 4.56
C ILE A 5 -1.11 11.59 5.55
N PHE A 6 -0.27 11.80 6.54
CA PHE A 6 -0.36 12.89 7.50
C PHE A 6 0.84 13.82 7.29
N LEU A 7 0.62 15.02 6.78
CA LEU A 7 1.67 15.99 6.51
C LEU A 7 1.94 16.81 7.78
N GLU A 8 3.19 17.09 8.13
CA GLU A 8 3.46 18.00 9.25
C GLU A 8 2.88 19.41 9.02
N SER A 9 2.67 19.82 7.77
CA SER A 9 2.15 21.14 7.40
C SER A 9 0.68 21.35 7.72
N ASP A 10 -0.06 20.25 7.93
CA ASP A 10 -1.50 20.30 8.21
C ASP A 10 -1.78 20.53 9.70
N TRP A 11 -0.73 20.62 10.51
CA TRP A 11 -0.78 20.73 11.97
C TRP A 11 0.09 21.88 12.46
N GLU A 12 -0.22 22.37 13.67
CA GLU A 12 0.59 23.42 14.30
C GLU A 12 1.91 22.85 14.83
N GLU A 13 1.87 21.64 15.38
CA GLU A 13 3.03 20.93 15.92
C GLU A 13 3.20 19.57 15.23
N VAL A 14 4.47 19.17 15.04
CA VAL A 14 4.81 17.93 14.33
C VAL A 14 4.28 16.69 15.10
N GLU A 15 4.29 16.74 16.42
CA GLU A 15 3.77 15.70 17.29
C GLU A 15 2.28 15.42 17.07
N GLN A 16 1.49 16.42 16.64
CA GLN A 16 0.07 16.24 16.38
C GLN A 16 -0.15 15.41 15.10
N ALA A 17 0.64 15.66 14.05
CA ALA A 17 0.59 14.86 12.82
C ALA A 17 0.95 13.39 13.08
N GLN A 18 1.97 13.17 13.92
CA GLN A 18 2.35 11.83 14.35
C GLN A 18 1.25 11.17 15.19
N ALA A 19 0.72 11.88 16.19
CA ALA A 19 -0.34 11.38 17.05
C ALA A 19 -1.60 11.01 16.24
N ALA A 20 -1.99 11.81 15.25
CA ALA A 20 -3.11 11.51 14.37
C ALA A 20 -2.88 10.23 13.54
N CYS A 21 -1.66 10.04 13.04
CA CYS A 21 -1.26 8.81 12.36
C CYS A 21 -1.38 7.59 13.29
N ASP A 22 -0.89 7.71 14.53
CA ASP A 22 -0.93 6.65 15.54
C ASP A 22 -2.36 6.32 16.02
N GLU A 23 -3.21 7.33 16.20
CA GLU A 23 -4.62 7.16 16.51
C GLU A 23 -5.34 6.43 15.37
N ARG A 24 -5.10 6.84 14.13
CA ARG A 24 -5.70 6.18 12.96
C ARG A 24 -5.23 4.73 12.84
N ALA A 25 -3.95 4.48 13.04
CA ALA A 25 -3.40 3.12 13.06
C ALA A 25 -4.04 2.27 14.17
N SER A 26 -4.31 2.85 15.34
CA SER A 26 -4.96 2.14 16.45
C SER A 26 -6.41 1.76 16.13
N GLN A 27 -7.16 2.64 15.46
CA GLN A 27 -8.51 2.33 14.96
C GLN A 27 -8.48 1.17 13.96
N LEU A 28 -7.60 1.24 12.95
CA LEU A 28 -7.49 0.20 11.93
C LEU A 28 -7.02 -1.14 12.51
N ARG A 29 -6.14 -1.13 13.52
CA ARG A 29 -5.76 -2.34 14.28
C ARG A 29 -6.94 -2.94 15.04
N ALA A 30 -7.79 -2.12 15.64
CA ALA A 30 -9.01 -2.61 16.31
C ALA A 30 -10.01 -3.22 15.31
N GLU A 31 -10.01 -2.76 14.07
CA GLU A 31 -10.76 -3.34 12.95
C GLU A 31 -10.11 -4.62 12.36
N GLY A 32 -8.96 -5.05 12.89
CA GLY A 32 -8.26 -6.27 12.46
C GLY A 32 -7.19 -6.07 11.38
N HIS A 33 -6.80 -4.83 11.07
CA HIS A 33 -5.73 -4.56 10.11
C HIS A 33 -4.34 -4.60 10.75
N THR A 34 -3.37 -5.10 10.00
CA THR A 34 -1.94 -4.91 10.28
C THR A 34 -1.52 -3.54 9.78
N CYS A 35 -1.08 -2.66 10.68
CA CYS A 35 -0.78 -1.26 10.37
C CYS A 35 0.70 -0.91 10.60
N THR A 36 1.32 -0.23 9.63
CA THR A 36 2.69 0.29 9.68
C THR A 36 2.66 1.80 9.53
N CYS A 37 3.29 2.52 10.46
CA CYS A 37 3.51 3.96 10.38
C CYS A 37 4.97 4.21 10.02
N THR A 38 5.21 4.92 8.92
CA THR A 38 6.56 5.26 8.46
C THR A 38 6.74 6.77 8.39
N THR A 39 7.78 7.28 9.04
CA THR A 39 8.17 8.69 8.91
C THR A 39 9.07 8.87 7.69
N LEU A 40 8.62 9.69 6.75
CA LEU A 40 9.31 10.06 5.52
C LEU A 40 9.62 11.55 5.52
N TYR A 41 10.48 11.97 4.59
CA TYR A 41 10.83 13.38 4.38
C TYR A 41 10.58 13.77 2.93
N ARG A 42 9.89 14.89 2.70
CA ARG A 42 9.69 15.43 1.36
C ARG A 42 10.98 16.03 0.84
N ILE A 43 11.38 15.63 -0.36
CA ILE A 43 12.60 16.13 -1.02
C ILE A 43 12.50 17.63 -1.33
N THR A 44 11.29 18.15 -1.53
CA THR A 44 11.06 19.54 -1.96
C THR A 44 11.35 20.58 -0.87
N ASP A 45 11.04 20.26 0.38
CA ASP A 45 11.00 21.21 1.49
C ASP A 45 11.56 20.63 2.80
N GLY A 46 12.01 19.37 2.80
CA GLY A 46 12.59 18.70 3.97
C GLY A 46 11.58 18.39 5.07
N ARG A 47 10.28 18.59 4.81
CA ARG A 47 9.21 18.42 5.79
C ARG A 47 8.88 16.96 6.05
N ARG A 48 8.51 16.61 7.28
CA ARG A 48 8.10 15.25 7.65
C ARG A 48 6.72 14.93 7.10
N VAL A 49 6.59 13.66 6.74
CA VAL A 49 5.35 13.04 6.29
C VAL A 49 5.22 11.71 7.01
N PHE A 50 4.09 11.49 7.65
CA PHE A 50 3.80 10.22 8.32
C PHE A 50 2.87 9.42 7.39
N LEU A 51 3.39 8.31 6.87
CA LEU A 51 2.67 7.40 6.00
C LEU A 51 2.09 6.26 6.84
N LEU A 52 0.77 6.10 6.80
CA LEU A 52 0.07 4.96 7.38
C LEU A 52 -0.27 3.96 6.28
N GLU A 53 0.17 2.73 6.45
CA GLU A 53 -0.16 1.60 5.59
C GLU A 53 -0.87 0.53 6.41
N ALA A 54 -2.10 0.18 6.03
CA ALA A 54 -2.87 -0.86 6.69
C ALA A 54 -3.31 -1.96 5.73
N GLN A 55 -3.09 -3.20 6.13
CA GLN A 55 -3.39 -4.40 5.36
C GLN A 55 -4.28 -5.34 6.18
N HIS A 56 -5.37 -5.81 5.57
CA HIS A 56 -6.21 -6.82 6.19
C HIS A 56 -5.54 -8.19 6.02
N PRO A 57 -5.47 -9.04 7.06
CA PRO A 57 -4.82 -10.35 6.98
C PRO A 57 -5.43 -11.28 5.93
N ASP A 58 -6.71 -11.10 5.60
CA ASP A 58 -7.42 -11.86 4.55
C ASP A 58 -7.03 -11.45 3.11
N ALA A 59 -6.25 -10.38 2.93
CA ALA A 59 -5.81 -9.90 1.61
C ALA A 59 -4.57 -10.64 1.08
N LEU A 60 -4.10 -11.69 1.76
CA LEU A 60 -3.17 -12.66 1.19
C LEU A 60 -3.95 -13.62 0.26
N GLU A 61 -4.44 -13.11 -0.88
CA GLU A 61 -4.71 -14.02 -1.99
C GLU A 61 -3.38 -14.68 -2.36
N PRO A 62 -3.29 -16.02 -2.39
CA PRO A 62 -2.08 -16.70 -2.79
C PRO A 62 -1.80 -16.33 -4.25
N GLU A 63 -0.59 -15.83 -4.51
CA GLU A 63 -0.07 -15.53 -5.83
C GLU A 63 -0.23 -16.77 -6.74
N THR A 64 -1.35 -16.85 -7.45
CA THR A 64 -1.67 -17.99 -8.31
C THR A 64 -0.93 -17.78 -9.62
N LYS A 65 0.30 -18.31 -9.62
CA LYS A 65 1.08 -18.88 -10.73
C LYS A 65 0.87 -18.24 -12.12
N PRO A 66 1.93 -17.80 -12.82
CA PRO A 66 1.81 -17.30 -14.18
C PRO A 66 1.16 -18.36 -15.08
N SER A 67 -0.06 -18.08 -15.54
CA SER A 67 -0.82 -18.91 -16.47
C SER A 67 0.01 -19.09 -17.74
N ARG A 68 0.49 -20.32 -17.96
CA ARG A 68 1.25 -20.73 -19.14
C ARG A 68 0.56 -20.23 -20.40
N ARG A 69 1.20 -19.29 -21.10
CA ARG A 69 0.91 -18.95 -22.50
C ARG A 69 0.91 -20.24 -23.32
N LYS A 70 -0.26 -20.72 -23.74
CA LYS A 70 -0.36 -21.65 -24.87
C LYS A 70 -0.43 -20.80 -26.15
N PRO A 71 0.57 -20.87 -27.04
CA PRO A 71 0.42 -20.27 -28.37
C PRO A 71 -0.63 -21.07 -29.17
N PRO A 72 -1.45 -20.42 -30.01
CA PRO A 72 -2.39 -21.12 -30.87
C PRO A 72 -1.62 -21.95 -31.91
N SER A 73 -1.92 -23.24 -31.94
CA SER A 73 -1.41 -24.19 -32.94
C SER A 73 -1.87 -23.76 -34.33
N ARG A 74 -0.96 -23.16 -35.12
CA ARG A 74 -1.18 -22.91 -36.54
C ARG A 74 -0.71 -24.12 -37.34
N ARG A 75 -1.66 -24.90 -37.83
CA ARG A 75 -1.47 -25.96 -38.82
C ARG A 75 -1.16 -25.31 -40.18
N PRO A 76 -0.02 -25.56 -40.84
CA PRO A 76 0.14 -25.17 -42.23
C PRO A 76 -0.54 -26.22 -43.12
N THR A 77 -1.61 -25.82 -43.79
CA THR A 77 -2.04 -26.45 -45.04
C THR A 77 -1.02 -26.10 -46.12
N GLN A 78 -0.33 -27.08 -46.68
CA GLN A 78 0.28 -26.92 -48.00
C GLN A 78 -0.24 -28.02 -48.92
N ARG A 79 -0.75 -27.52 -50.04
CA ARG A 79 -1.50 -28.16 -51.12
C ARG A 79 -0.51 -28.51 -52.23
N SER A 80 -0.65 -29.71 -52.78
CA SER A 80 0.06 -30.19 -53.99
C SER A 80 -0.21 -29.33 -55.21
#